data_AF-A0A416Z7E4-F1
#
_entry.id   AF-A0A416Z7E4-F1
#
_cell.length_a   1.000
_cell.length_b   1.000
_cell.length_c   1.000
_cell.angle_alpha   90.00
_cell.angle_beta   90.00
_cell.angle_gamma   90.00
#
_symmetry.space_group_name_H-M   'P 1'
#
loop_
_entity.id
_entity.type
_entity.pdbx_description
1 polymer ?
#
loop_
_entity_poly.entity_id
_entity_poly.type
_entity_poly.pdbx_seq_one_letter_code
_entity_poly.pdbx_strand_id
1 'polypeptide(L)'
;MSINEMDSKIKELRELRRMADKLAGEIESITNSIKAHMDAEGVDTINGTDWKVTYKAVTSFRLDANALKKALPDLAQQFTKTTTARRFCIA
;
A
#
# COMPACT_ATOMS: atom_id res chain seq x y z
N MET A 1 0.27 2.21 -33.06
CA MET A 1 -1.04 2.01 -32.42
C MET A 1 -1.92 3.16 -32.84
N SER A 2 -3.08 2.88 -33.44
CA SER A 2 -4.08 3.91 -33.77
C SER A 2 -4.79 4.40 -32.51
N ILE A 3 -5.48 5.54 -32.60
CA ILE A 3 -6.32 6.06 -31.52
C ILE A 3 -7.37 5.02 -31.09
N ASN A 4 -7.99 4.33 -32.05
CA ASN A 4 -8.99 3.29 -31.77
C ASN A 4 -8.40 2.11 -30.98
N GLU A 5 -7.17 1.69 -31.32
CA GLU A 5 -6.46 0.65 -30.57
C GLU A 5 -6.08 1.11 -29.16
N MET A 6 -5.69 2.39 -29.01
CA MET A 6 -5.37 2.97 -27.71
C MET A 6 -6.60 3.06 -26.80
N ASP A 7 -7.74 3.49 -27.35
CA ASP A 7 -9.01 3.55 -26.61
C ASP A 7 -9.44 2.16 -26.12
N SER A 8 -9.30 1.14 -26.96
CA SER A 8 -9.59 -0.25 -26.59
C SER A 8 -8.71 -0.69 -25.41
N LYS A 9 -7.39 -0.46 -25.48
CA LYS A 9 -6.46 -0.83 -24.42
C LYS A 9 -6.68 -0.06 -23.12
N ILE A 10 -7.01 1.23 -23.20
CA ILE A 10 -7.31 2.03 -22.01
C ILE A 10 -8.60 1.54 -21.33
N LYS A 11 -9.64 1.18 -22.09
CA LYS A 11 -10.86 0.59 -21.55
C LYS A 11 -10.58 -0.75 -20.86
N GLU A 12 -9.85 -1.64 -21.53
CA GLU A 12 -9.45 -2.92 -20.97
C GLU A 12 -8.66 -2.74 -19.65
N LEU A 13 -7.69 -1.83 -19.63
CA LEU A 13 -6.89 -1.55 -18.44
C LEU A 13 -7.71 -0.96 -17.29
N ARG A 14 -8.69 -0.09 -17.57
CA ARG A 14 -9.62 0.42 -16.53
C ARG A 14 -10.43 -0.70 -15.90
N GLU A 15 -10.89 -1.64 -16.72
CA GLU A 15 -11.71 -2.74 -16.23
C GLU A 15 -10.90 -3.76 -15.43
N LEU A 16 -9.66 -4.05 -15.85
CA LEU A 16 -8.71 -4.83 -15.07
C LEU A 16 -8.41 -4.18 -13.71
N ARG A 17 -8.22 -2.84 -13.67
CA ARG A 17 -8.02 -2.11 -12.40
C ARG A 17 -9.25 -2.21 -11.50
N ARG A 18 -10.46 -2.02 -12.05
CA ARG A 18 -11.71 -2.14 -11.29
C ARG A 18 -11.88 -3.54 -10.68
N MET A 19 -11.53 -4.59 -11.42
CA MET A 19 -11.56 -5.96 -10.90
C MET A 19 -10.49 -6.18 -9.83
N ALA A 20 -9.28 -5.66 -10.01
CA ALA A 20 -8.22 -5.73 -9.01
C ALA A 20 -8.60 -5.02 -7.71
N ASP A 21 -9.20 -3.83 -7.80
CA ASP A 21 -9.66 -3.07 -6.63
C ASP A 21 -10.76 -3.83 -5.87
N LYS A 22 -11.68 -4.47 -6.59
CA LYS A 22 -12.70 -5.33 -5.98
C LYS A 22 -12.07 -6.50 -5.23
N LEU A 23 -11.15 -7.23 -5.88
CA LEU A 23 -10.44 -8.36 -5.25
C LEU A 23 -9.61 -7.90 -4.05
N ALA A 24 -8.96 -6.74 -4.12
CA ALA A 24 -8.24 -6.16 -3.01
C ALA A 24 -9.16 -5.90 -1.80
N GLY A 25 -10.36 -5.37 -2.04
CA GLY A 25 -11.37 -5.19 -1.00
C GLY A 25 -11.85 -6.51 -0.38
N GLU A 26 -12.05 -7.55 -1.20
CA GLU A 26 -12.41 -8.89 -0.69
C GLU A 26 -11.28 -9.51 0.16
N ILE A 27 -10.03 -9.40 -0.30
CA ILE A 27 -8.84 -9.85 0.45
C ILE A 27 -8.74 -9.10 1.78
N GLU A 28 -8.93 -7.78 1.78
CA GLU A 28 -8.87 -6.96 2.98
C GLU A 28 -9.98 -7.31 3.96
N SER A 29 -11.20 -7.55 3.47
CA SER A 29 -12.34 -7.99 4.28
C SER A 29 -12.03 -9.30 5.03
N ILE A 30 -11.53 -10.32 4.31
CA ILE A 30 -11.13 -11.60 4.92
C ILE A 30 -9.98 -11.40 5.91
N THR A 31 -8.97 -10.61 5.53
CA THR A 31 -7.83 -10.30 6.40
C THR A 31 -8.29 -9.64 7.71
N ASN A 32 -9.21 -8.70 7.63
CA ASN A 32 -9.73 -7.99 8.80
C ASN A 32 -10.59 -8.90 9.69
N SER A 33 -11.35 -9.83 9.10
CA SER A 33 -12.05 -10.88 9.86
C SER A 33 -11.08 -11.74 10.68
N ILE A 34 -9.96 -12.15 10.07
CA ILE A 34 -8.90 -12.93 10.76
C ILE A 34 -8.27 -12.12 11.89
N LYS A 35 -7.93 -10.84 11.65
CA LYS A 35 -7.38 -9.96 12.69
C LYS A 35 -8.35 -9.78 13.86
N ALA A 36 -9.63 -9.54 13.58
CA ALA A 36 -10.65 -9.38 14.61
C ALA A 36 -10.79 -10.65 15.48
N HIS A 37 -10.66 -11.83 14.87
CA HIS A 37 -10.58 -13.10 15.60
C HIS A 37 -9.34 -13.17 16.50
N MET A 38 -8.16 -12.83 15.98
CA MET A 38 -6.92 -12.81 16.77
C MET A 38 -6.99 -11.82 17.94
N ASP A 39 -7.56 -10.63 17.73
CA ASP A 39 -7.77 -9.62 18.76
C ASP A 39 -8.75 -10.11 19.84
N ALA A 40 -9.84 -10.78 19.44
CA ALA A 40 -10.81 -11.35 20.37
C ALA A 40 -10.23 -12.50 21.22
N GLU A 41 -9.34 -13.30 20.64
CA GLU A 41 -8.62 -14.37 21.35
C GLU A 41 -7.40 -13.86 22.14
N GLY A 42 -6.92 -12.65 21.85
CA GLY A 42 -5.73 -12.07 22.47
C GLY A 42 -4.44 -12.80 22.07
N VAL A 43 -4.36 -13.34 20.85
CA VAL A 43 -3.22 -14.13 20.37
C VAL A 43 -2.43 -13.43 19.27
N ASP A 44 -1.10 -13.46 19.39
CA ASP A 44 -0.21 -12.89 18.37
C ASP A 44 0.03 -13.84 17.19
N THR A 45 -0.31 -15.13 17.34
CA THR A 45 -0.01 -16.18 16.35
C THR A 45 -1.06 -17.28 16.38
N ILE A 46 -1.56 -17.64 15.19
CA ILE A 46 -2.40 -18.83 14.95
C ILE A 46 -1.68 -19.71 13.92
N ASN A 47 -1.64 -21.02 14.17
CA ASN A 47 -1.06 -22.01 13.26
C ASN A 47 -2.14 -22.99 12.80
N GLY A 48 -2.17 -23.29 11.52
CA GLY A 48 -2.94 -24.40 10.94
C GLY A 48 -2.02 -25.55 10.53
N THR A 49 -2.58 -26.48 9.75
CA THR A 49 -1.85 -27.67 9.26
C THR A 49 -0.70 -27.30 8.31
N ASP A 50 -0.92 -26.29 7.46
CA ASP A 50 0.00 -25.86 6.39
C ASP A 50 0.21 -24.33 6.36
N TRP A 51 -0.32 -23.60 7.33
CA TRP A 51 -0.26 -22.13 7.37
C TRP A 51 0.04 -21.58 8.76
N LYS A 52 0.53 -20.34 8.77
CA LYS A 52 0.78 -19.56 9.99
C LYS A 52 0.39 -18.11 9.76
N VAL A 53 -0.39 -17.55 10.69
CA VAL A 53 -0.74 -16.13 10.72
C VAL A 53 -0.13 -15.51 11.96
N THR A 54 0.50 -14.34 11.79
CA THR A 54 1.01 -13.52 12.90
C THR A 54 0.46 -12.12 12.80
N TYR A 55 -0.10 -11.61 13.89
CA TYR A 55 -0.58 -10.24 14.00
C TYR A 55 -0.17 -9.72 15.37
N LYS A 56 0.80 -8.80 15.37
CA LYS A 56 1.38 -8.25 16.60
C LYS A 56 1.66 -6.77 16.41
N ALA A 57 1.61 -6.01 17.49
CA ALA A 57 2.02 -4.63 17.48
C ALA A 57 3.51 -4.51 17.13
N VAL A 58 3.85 -3.64 16.17
CA VAL A 58 5.23 -3.33 15.81
C VAL A 58 5.43 -1.82 15.93
N THR A 59 6.34 -1.42 16.80
CA THR A 59 6.78 -0.02 16.91
C THR A 59 7.85 0.24 15.87
N SER A 60 7.60 1.19 14.97
CA SER A 60 8.61 1.68 14.02
C SER A 60 8.91 3.14 14.30
N PHE A 61 10.20 3.50 14.27
CA PHE A 61 10.64 4.88 14.37
C PHE A 61 10.83 5.42 12.95
N ARG A 62 10.12 6.50 12.62
CA ARG A 62 10.28 7.21 11.35
C ARG A 62 10.74 8.62 11.67
N LEU A 63 11.67 9.12 10.87
CA LEU A 63 12.10 10.51 10.96
C LEU A 63 10.94 11.42 10.54
N ASP A 64 10.56 12.36 11.40
CA ASP A 64 9.66 13.45 11.01
C ASP A 64 10.45 14.45 10.16
N ALA A 65 10.48 14.18 8.86
CA ALA A 65 11.16 15.03 7.89
C ALA A 65 10.56 16.45 7.82
N ASN A 66 9.29 16.63 8.19
CA ASN A 66 8.64 17.94 8.19
C ASN A 66 9.09 18.77 9.40
N ALA A 67 9.12 18.17 10.59
CA ALA A 67 9.67 18.82 11.77
C ALA A 67 11.15 19.16 11.57
N LEU A 68 11.94 18.25 10.97
CA LEU A 68 13.34 18.50 10.64
C LEU A 68 13.52 19.68 9.68
N LYS A 69 12.74 19.75 8.59
CA LYS A 69 12.78 20.88 7.64
C LYS A 69 12.40 22.21 8.28
N LYS A 70 11.44 22.20 9.22
CA LYS A 70 11.02 23.40 9.95
C LYS A 70 12.11 23.89 10.92
N ALA A 71 12.78 22.96 11.62
CA ALA A 71 13.79 23.30 12.59
C ALA A 71 15.15 23.64 11.96
N LEU A 72 15.55 22.91 10.91
CA LEU A 72 16.87 22.96 10.28
C LEU A 72 16.76 22.87 8.74
N PRO A 73 16.30 23.94 8.07
CA PRO A 73 16.04 23.93 6.62
C PRO A 73 17.31 23.68 5.79
N ASP A 74 18.41 24.34 6.13
CA ASP A 74 19.68 24.25 5.37
C ASP A 74 20.25 22.82 5.44
N LEU A 75 20.18 22.20 6.62
CA LEU A 75 20.62 20.82 6.82
C LEU A 75 19.70 19.86 6.05
N ALA A 76 18.38 20.03 6.16
CA ALA A 76 17.44 19.19 5.44
C ALA A 76 17.63 19.26 3.92
N GLN A 77 18.00 20.43 3.38
CA GLN A 77 18.31 20.59 1.96
C GLN A 77 19.56 19.80 1.55
N GLN A 78 20.62 19.81 2.36
CA GLN A 78 21.86 19.06 2.09
C GLN A 78 21.64 17.54 2.00
N PHE A 79 20.65 17.01 2.73
CA PHE A 79 20.32 15.59 2.74
C PHE A 79 19.11 15.23 1.86
N THR A 80 18.60 16.16 1.06
CA THR A 80 17.47 15.90 0.13
C THR A 80 18.00 15.53 -1.26
N LYS A 81 17.67 14.31 -1.73
CA LYS A 81 17.97 13.86 -3.09
C LYS A 81 16.81 14.16 -4.04
N THR A 82 17.07 14.98 -5.06
CA THR A 82 16.12 15.19 -6.17
C THR A 82 16.14 13.98 -7.10
N THR A 83 14.99 13.35 -7.32
CA THR A 83 14.83 12.24 -8.28
C THR A 83 13.65 12.55 -9.19
N THR A 84 13.88 12.49 -10.51
CA THR A 84 12.81 12.65 -11.51
C THR A 84 12.27 11.28 -11.91
N ALA A 85 10.96 11.09 -11.79
CA ALA A 85 10.26 9.87 -12.22
C ALA A 85 9.14 10.21 -13.21
N ARG A 86 8.96 9.37 -14.22
CA ARG A 86 7.79 9.45 -15.12
C ARG A 86 6.64 8.68 -14.48
N ARG A 87 5.48 9.32 -14.33
CA ARG A 87 4.27 8.71 -13.80
C ARG A 87 3.31 8.40 -14.94
N PHE A 88 2.70 7.22 -14.89
CA PHE A 88 1.63 6.82 -15.78
C PHE A 88 0.30 6.96 -15.05
N CYS A 89 -0.56 7.86 -15.51
CA CYS A 89 -1.86 8.16 -14.90
C CYS A 89 -2.97 7.99 -15.93
N ILE A 90 -4.10 7.42 -15.51
CA ILE A 90 -5.35 7.33 -16.27
C ILE A 90 -6.43 7.88 -15.34
N ALA A 91 -7.26 8.78 -15.85
CA ALA A 91 -8.40 9.36 -15.13
C ALA A 91 -9.68 8.53 -15.35
#